data_AF-A0A6H1ZCK1-F1
#
_entry.id   AF-A0A6H1ZCK1-F1
#
_cell.length_a   1.000
_cell.length_b   1.000
_cell.length_c   1.000
_cell.angle_alpha   90.00
_cell.angle_beta   90.00
_cell.angle_gamma   90.00
#
_symmetry.space_group_name_H-M   'P 1'
#
loop_
_entity.id
_entity.type
_entity.pdbx_description
1 polymer ?
#
loop_
_entity_poly.entity_id
_entity_poly.type
_entity_poly.pdbx_seq_one_letter_code
_entity_poly.pdbx_strand_id
1 'polypeptide(L)'
;MRYHIHEVMYMVRKFDKKTRGEIVRLYQSNSALKLSGIYKCDSFVIRRVLDEAGIKKRTHAESQKLRFKVNPESHGWRGKEHSVEQKAKWSKERFGKQRGKDNPCYKHGKHEGRWCRRFRAIRCQKCNSMKRIAIHHIDGNNKNNNGDNLMTLCCSCHIKLHWRQGDYNKKRNNQYTIKSEVK
;
A
#
# COMPACT_ATOMS: atom_id res chain seq x y z
N MET A 1 31.87 -1.23 3.49
CA MET A 1 31.24 -0.40 2.43
C MET A 1 29.92 0.15 2.95
N ARG A 2 29.95 1.26 3.69
CA ARG A 2 28.75 1.91 4.25
C ARG A 2 28.19 2.82 3.17
N TYR A 3 27.04 2.46 2.60
CA TYR A 3 26.30 3.38 1.75
C TYR A 3 25.93 4.62 2.57
N HIS A 4 26.42 5.78 2.13
CA HIS A 4 26.01 7.10 2.63
C HIS A 4 24.52 7.31 2.31
N ILE A 5 23.65 6.98 3.25
CA ILE A 5 22.19 7.23 3.17
C ILE A 5 21.88 8.73 3.43
N HIS A 6 22.89 9.58 3.61
CA HIS A 6 22.71 10.99 3.94
C HIS A 6 22.59 11.94 2.75
N GLU A 7 22.82 11.51 1.50
CA GLU A 7 22.69 12.39 0.33
C GLU A 7 21.36 12.28 -0.43
N VAL A 8 20.48 11.33 -0.09
CA VAL A 8 19.17 11.17 -0.77
C VAL A 8 18.03 11.86 0.00
N MET A 9 18.32 12.54 1.11
CA MET A 9 17.36 13.30 1.90
C MET A 9 17.72 14.79 1.84
N TYR A 10 16.87 15.58 1.18
CA TYR A 10 16.83 17.05 1.20
C TYR A 10 17.79 17.85 0.29
N MET A 11 17.86 17.51 -1.01
CA MET A 11 17.96 18.58 -2.02
C MET A 11 16.58 19.17 -2.29
N VAL A 12 15.98 19.83 -1.28
CA VAL A 12 14.87 20.76 -1.52
C VAL A 12 15.52 21.97 -2.19
N ARG A 13 15.72 21.90 -3.51
CA ARG A 13 16.10 23.06 -4.31
C ARG A 13 15.05 24.13 -3.99
N LYS A 14 15.47 25.20 -3.31
CA LYS A 14 14.61 26.37 -3.12
C LYS A 14 14.32 26.88 -4.53
N PHE A 15 13.07 26.74 -4.98
CA PHE A 15 12.63 27.39 -6.21
C PHE A 15 12.91 28.88 -6.08
N ASP A 16 13.53 29.47 -7.10
CA ASP A 16 13.68 30.92 -7.19
C ASP A 16 12.31 31.60 -7.31
N LYS A 17 12.26 32.92 -7.11
CA LYS A 17 11.00 33.67 -7.09
C LYS A 17 10.21 33.56 -8.40
N LYS A 18 10.89 33.51 -9.55
CA LYS A 18 10.25 33.37 -10.87
C LYS A 18 9.60 32.00 -11.00
N THR A 19 10.32 30.94 -10.66
CA THR A 19 9.81 29.56 -10.71
C THR A 19 8.63 29.37 -9.75
N ARG A 20 8.66 29.98 -8.55
CA ARG A 20 7.50 29.95 -7.63
C ARG A 20 6.26 30.62 -8.22
N GLY A 21 6.42 31.80 -8.83
CA GLY A 21 5.32 32.49 -9.51
C GLY A 21 4.72 31.66 -10.64
N GLU A 22 5.57 30.96 -11.40
CA GLU A 22 5.12 30.07 -12.46
C GLU A 22 4.33 28.86 -11.91
N ILE A 23 4.81 28.23 -10.83
CA ILE A 23 4.10 27.13 -10.16
C ILE A 23 2.70 27.56 -9.74
N VAL A 24 2.56 28.75 -9.14
CA VAL A 24 1.27 29.30 -8.71
C VAL A 24 0.34 29.51 -9.91
N ARG A 25 0.86 30.10 -11.00
CA ARG A 25 0.11 30.30 -12.24
C ARG A 25 -0.35 28.97 -12.84
N LEU A 26 0.56 28.01 -13.00
CA LEU A 26 0.25 26.70 -13.60
C LEU A 26 -0.68 25.86 -12.73
N TYR A 27 -0.69 26.08 -11.41
CA TYR A 27 -1.61 25.39 -10.52
C TYR A 27 -3.06 25.66 -10.87
N GLN A 28 -3.43 26.77 -11.51
CA GLN A 28 -4.81 27.06 -11.91
C GLN A 28 -5.41 26.01 -12.86
N SER A 29 -4.60 25.44 -13.75
CA SER A 29 -5.02 24.43 -14.72
C SER A 29 -4.51 23.01 -14.44
N ASN A 30 -3.52 22.87 -13.55
CA ASN A 30 -2.86 21.60 -13.26
C ASN A 30 -3.02 21.14 -11.81
N SER A 31 -2.95 19.82 -11.60
CA SER A 31 -2.85 19.27 -10.24
C SER A 31 -1.42 19.38 -9.70
N ALA A 32 -1.27 19.44 -8.37
CA ALA A 32 0.05 19.46 -7.74
C ALA A 32 0.91 18.24 -8.12
N LEU A 33 0.30 17.09 -8.40
CA LEU A 33 0.98 15.88 -8.87
C LEU A 33 1.49 16.02 -10.31
N LYS A 34 0.72 16.69 -11.18
CA LYS A 34 1.17 16.98 -12.55
C LYS A 34 2.36 17.94 -12.54
N LEU A 35 2.28 18.99 -11.71
CA LEU A 35 3.38 19.94 -11.52
C LEU A 35 4.62 19.26 -10.93
N SER A 36 4.45 18.32 -10.00
CA SER A 36 5.59 17.58 -9.44
C SER A 36 6.34 16.78 -10.51
N GLY A 37 5.62 16.22 -11.50
CA GLY A 37 6.21 15.58 -12.67
C GLY A 37 6.95 16.55 -13.59
N ILE A 38 6.37 17.73 -13.86
CA ILE A 38 7.00 18.78 -14.70
C ILE A 38 8.30 19.27 -14.08
N TYR A 39 8.27 19.60 -12.79
CA TYR A 39 9.42 20.14 -12.07
C TYR A 39 10.32 19.07 -11.43
N LYS A 40 10.07 17.77 -11.73
CA LYS A 40 10.82 16.61 -11.23
C LYS A 40 11.11 16.68 -9.72
N CYS A 41 10.11 17.06 -8.93
CA CYS A 41 10.23 17.22 -7.49
C CYS A 41 9.08 16.50 -6.76
N ASP A 42 9.17 16.43 -5.42
CA ASP A 42 8.09 15.87 -4.63
C ASP A 42 6.87 16.81 -4.63
N SER A 43 5.66 16.23 -4.74
CA SER A 43 4.40 16.96 -4.66
C SER A 43 4.22 17.78 -3.37
N PHE A 44 4.88 17.41 -2.27
CA PHE A 44 4.91 18.17 -1.02
C PHE A 44 5.68 19.49 -1.18
N VAL A 45 6.72 19.53 -2.02
CA VAL A 45 7.45 20.78 -2.32
C VAL A 45 6.54 21.74 -3.06
N ILE A 46 5.80 21.27 -4.06
CA ILE A 46 4.80 22.07 -4.77
C ILE A 46 3.73 22.59 -3.81
N ARG A 47 3.21 21.74 -2.91
CA ARG A 47 2.21 22.17 -1.91
C ARG A 47 2.75 23.24 -0.97
N ARG A 48 4.01 23.14 -0.55
CA ARG A 48 4.66 24.17 0.27
C ARG A 48 4.75 25.51 -0.45
N VAL A 49 5.14 25.52 -1.73
CA VAL A 49 5.16 26.75 -2.54
C VAL A 49 3.78 27.40 -2.62
N LEU A 50 2.71 26.61 -2.77
CA LEU A 50 1.34 27.11 -2.78
C LEU A 50 0.92 27.67 -1.42
N ASP A 51 1.29 27.00 -0.33
CA ASP A 51 1.02 27.46 1.03
C ASP A 51 1.75 28.78 1.34
N GLU A 52 3.04 28.89 0.98
CA GLU A 52 3.84 30.12 1.11
C GLU A 52 3.28 31.27 0.26
N ALA A 53 2.63 30.97 -0.86
CA ALA A 53 1.95 31.95 -1.71
C ALA A 53 0.52 32.29 -1.25
N GLY A 54 0.05 31.73 -0.14
CA GLY A 54 -1.31 31.96 0.37
C GLY A 54 -2.43 31.37 -0.50
N ILE A 55 -2.11 30.41 -1.38
CA ILE A 55 -3.08 29.84 -2.31
C ILE A 55 -3.90 28.77 -1.61
N LYS A 56 -5.23 28.94 -1.61
CA LYS A 56 -6.15 27.92 -1.10
C LYS A 56 -6.01 26.63 -1.91
N LYS A 57 -5.60 25.56 -1.23
CA LYS A 57 -5.47 24.23 -1.82
C LYS A 57 -6.84 23.70 -2.23
N ARG A 58 -6.89 23.05 -3.40
CA ARG A 58 -8.06 22.31 -3.86
C ARG A 58 -8.43 21.20 -2.90
N THR A 59 -9.72 21.00 -2.74
CA THR A 59 -10.30 19.80 -2.15
C THR A 59 -9.95 18.56 -2.97
N HIS A 60 -10.17 17.39 -2.38
CA HIS A 60 -10.03 16.11 -3.08
C HIS A 60 -10.96 16.06 -4.31
N ALA A 61 -12.21 16.52 -4.19
CA ALA A 61 -13.18 16.51 -5.29
C ALA A 61 -12.74 17.39 -6.47
N GLU A 62 -12.27 18.61 -6.21
CA GLU A 62 -11.76 19.53 -7.24
C GLU A 62 -10.49 18.99 -7.92
N SER A 63 -9.59 18.39 -7.15
CA SER A 63 -8.38 17.75 -7.68
C SER A 63 -8.73 16.55 -8.57
N GLN A 64 -9.73 15.76 -8.18
CA GLN A 64 -10.25 14.64 -8.96
C GLN A 64 -10.87 15.11 -10.28
N LYS A 65 -11.64 16.22 -10.30
CA LYS A 65 -12.16 16.81 -11.55
C LYS A 65 -11.05 17.14 -12.56
N LEU A 66 -9.92 17.68 -12.11
CA LEU A 66 -8.76 17.95 -12.98
C LEU A 66 -8.06 16.67 -13.44
N ARG A 67 -7.97 15.66 -12.57
CA ARG A 67 -7.43 14.35 -12.92
C ARG A 67 -8.31 13.62 -13.95
N PHE A 68 -9.62 13.84 -13.91
CA PHE A 68 -10.58 13.23 -14.82
C PHE A 68 -10.88 14.06 -16.08
N LYS A 69 -10.21 15.21 -16.27
CA LYS A 69 -10.07 15.81 -17.60
C LYS A 69 -9.18 14.97 -18.54
N VAL A 70 -8.45 13.98 -17.99
CA VAL A 70 -7.79 12.96 -18.79
C VAL A 70 -8.88 12.07 -19.39
N ASN A 71 -8.86 11.93 -20.72
CA ASN A 71 -9.83 11.19 -21.53
C ASN A 71 -10.46 10.02 -20.74
N PRO A 72 -11.80 9.97 -20.54
CA PRO A 72 -12.49 8.86 -19.89
C PRO A 72 -12.08 7.49 -20.45
N GLU A 73 -11.75 7.44 -21.75
CA GLU A 73 -11.30 6.24 -22.46
C GLU A 73 -9.92 5.74 -22.02
N SER A 74 -9.07 6.61 -21.44
CA SER A 74 -7.72 6.25 -20.98
C SER A 74 -7.73 5.27 -19.81
N HIS A 75 -8.85 5.17 -19.09
CA HIS A 75 -9.03 4.23 -18.00
C HIS A 75 -10.18 3.32 -18.37
N GLY A 76 -9.91 2.12 -18.92
CA GLY A 76 -10.88 1.24 -19.62
C GLY A 76 -12.16 0.80 -18.88
N TRP A 77 -12.36 1.28 -17.64
CA TRP A 77 -13.51 1.06 -16.77
C TRP A 77 -14.30 2.33 -16.43
N ARG A 78 -13.80 3.54 -16.77
CA ARG A 78 -14.47 4.81 -16.46
C ARG A 78 -15.29 5.26 -17.67
N GLY A 79 -16.49 5.79 -17.42
CA GLY A 79 -17.38 6.31 -18.46
C GLY A 79 -18.26 5.27 -19.15
N LYS A 80 -18.00 3.98 -18.96
CA LYS A 80 -18.92 2.93 -19.38
C LYS A 80 -20.10 2.91 -18.40
N GLU A 81 -21.28 3.27 -18.87
CA GLU A 81 -22.50 3.01 -18.12
C GLU A 81 -22.70 1.50 -18.05
N HIS A 82 -22.83 1.01 -16.83
CA HIS A 82 -23.13 -0.38 -16.56
C HIS A 82 -24.54 -0.46 -16.03
N SER A 83 -25.32 -1.40 -16.57
CA SER A 83 -26.68 -1.65 -16.09
C SER A 83 -26.64 -2.02 -14.60
N VAL A 84 -27.78 -1.87 -13.93
CA VAL A 84 -27.93 -2.30 -12.53
C VAL A 84 -27.63 -3.79 -12.41
N GLU A 85 -28.06 -4.63 -13.38
CA GLU A 85 -27.74 -6.05 -13.39
C GLU A 85 -26.24 -6.31 -13.57
N GLN A 86 -25.56 -5.59 -14.45
CA GLN A 86 -24.11 -5.74 -14.65
C GLN A 86 -23.32 -5.38 -13.38
N LYS A 87 -23.70 -4.30 -12.70
CA LYS A 87 -23.11 -3.92 -11.41
C LYS A 87 -23.38 -4.96 -10.33
N ALA A 88 -24.60 -5.49 -10.26
CA ALA A 88 -24.98 -6.53 -9.31
C ALA A 88 -24.22 -7.85 -9.57
N LYS A 89 -24.07 -8.24 -10.84
CA LYS A 89 -23.30 -9.41 -11.28
C LYS A 89 -21.83 -9.28 -10.86
N TRP A 90 -21.16 -8.18 -11.19
CA TRP A 90 -19.78 -7.96 -10.77
C TRP A 90 -19.62 -7.86 -9.26
N SER A 91 -20.59 -7.27 -8.56
CA SER A 91 -20.58 -7.23 -7.10
C SER A 91 -20.62 -8.64 -6.51
N LYS A 92 -21.50 -9.52 -7.02
CA LYS A 92 -21.55 -10.94 -6.62
C LYS A 92 -20.28 -11.70 -7.01
N GLU A 93 -19.77 -11.53 -8.22
CA GLU A 93 -18.56 -12.24 -8.70
C GLU A 93 -17.30 -11.80 -7.95
N ARG A 94 -17.15 -10.50 -7.70
CA ARG A 94 -15.93 -9.91 -7.13
C ARG A 94 -15.93 -9.89 -5.61
N PHE A 95 -17.07 -9.60 -5.00
CA PHE A 95 -17.20 -9.42 -3.55
C PHE A 95 -18.07 -10.48 -2.87
N GLY A 96 -18.87 -11.26 -3.61
CA GLY A 96 -19.71 -12.33 -3.06
C GLY A 96 -18.88 -13.41 -2.36
N LYS A 97 -17.70 -13.72 -2.90
CA LYS A 97 -16.70 -14.61 -2.26
C LYS A 97 -15.75 -13.90 -1.30
N GLN A 98 -15.96 -12.63 -0.93
CA GLN A 98 -15.03 -11.87 -0.07
C GLN A 98 -15.62 -11.53 1.30
N ARG A 99 -16.81 -12.06 1.62
CA ARG A 99 -17.47 -11.85 2.90
C ARG A 99 -17.87 -13.17 3.52
N GLY A 100 -17.95 -13.21 4.85
CA GLY A 100 -18.37 -14.42 5.56
C GLY A 100 -17.44 -15.61 5.31
N LYS A 101 -17.96 -16.81 5.62
CA LYS A 101 -17.25 -18.11 5.52
C LYS A 101 -16.60 -18.38 4.16
N ASP A 102 -17.06 -17.71 3.12
CA ASP A 102 -16.65 -17.93 1.73
C ASP A 102 -15.43 -17.11 1.31
N ASN A 103 -14.99 -16.14 2.13
CA ASN A 103 -13.71 -15.46 1.88
C ASN A 103 -12.54 -16.40 2.19
N PRO A 104 -11.58 -16.61 1.27
CA PRO A 104 -10.37 -17.40 1.55
C PRO A 104 -9.56 -16.87 2.76
N CYS A 105 -9.76 -15.61 3.13
CA CYS A 105 -9.19 -14.96 4.30
C CYS A 105 -10.14 -14.94 5.52
N TYR A 106 -11.34 -15.52 5.44
CA TYR A 106 -12.28 -15.61 6.56
C TYR A 106 -11.91 -16.75 7.49
N LYS A 107 -11.81 -16.41 8.77
CA LYS A 107 -11.51 -17.33 9.84
C LYS A 107 -12.53 -17.13 10.96
N HIS A 108 -13.62 -17.87 10.88
CA HIS A 108 -14.67 -17.97 11.90
C HIS A 108 -15.21 -16.63 12.46
N GLY A 109 -15.34 -15.59 11.61
CA GLY A 109 -15.98 -14.33 12.00
C GLY A 109 -15.12 -13.41 12.88
N LYS A 110 -13.90 -13.82 13.24
CA LYS A 110 -12.94 -12.94 13.91
C LYS A 110 -12.09 -12.27 12.84
N HIS A 111 -12.02 -10.94 12.85
CA HIS A 111 -10.83 -10.28 12.31
C HIS A 111 -9.64 -10.72 13.18
N GLU A 112 -9.12 -11.93 13.00
CA GLU A 112 -8.06 -12.51 13.85
C GLU A 112 -6.81 -11.61 13.84
N GLY A 113 -6.53 -10.99 12.70
CA GLY A 113 -5.48 -9.98 12.58
C GLY A 113 -5.69 -8.71 13.42
N ARG A 114 -6.89 -8.43 13.94
CA ARG A 114 -7.15 -7.36 14.93
C ARG A 114 -7.05 -7.85 16.37
N TRP A 115 -7.42 -9.10 16.66
CA TRP A 115 -7.33 -9.65 18.01
C TRP A 115 -5.86 -9.78 18.45
N CYS A 116 -5.02 -10.37 17.61
CA CYS A 116 -3.58 -10.51 17.91
C CYS A 116 -2.88 -9.16 18.08
N ARG A 117 -3.39 -8.09 17.45
CA ARG A 117 -2.82 -6.73 17.61
C ARG A 117 -2.91 -6.21 19.04
N ARG A 118 -3.81 -6.74 19.88
CA ARG A 118 -3.88 -6.39 21.31
C ARG A 118 -2.64 -6.86 22.09
N PHE A 119 -2.01 -7.94 21.63
CA PHE A 119 -0.77 -8.50 22.22
C PHE A 119 0.50 -7.91 21.59
N ARG A 120 0.35 -6.92 20.70
CA ARG A 120 1.48 -6.32 19.99
C ARG A 120 2.23 -5.37 20.91
N ALA A 121 3.44 -5.76 21.31
CA ALA A 121 4.35 -4.88 22.00
C ALA A 121 4.81 -3.71 21.11
N ILE A 122 5.33 -2.66 21.73
CA ILE A 122 5.88 -1.48 21.02
C ILE A 122 7.19 -1.84 20.30
N ARG A 123 7.91 -2.86 20.79
CA ARG A 123 9.25 -3.24 20.33
C ARG A 123 9.29 -4.70 19.89
N CYS A 124 10.15 -4.98 18.93
CA CYS A 124 10.49 -6.33 18.52
C CYS A 124 11.14 -7.09 19.67
N GLN A 125 10.59 -8.24 20.06
CA GLN A 125 11.15 -9.07 21.14
C GLN A 125 12.50 -9.70 20.77
N LYS A 126 12.90 -9.70 19.49
CA LYS A 126 14.17 -10.27 19.02
C LYS A 126 15.30 -9.26 18.84
N CYS A 127 15.00 -8.04 18.40
CA CYS A 127 16.03 -7.03 18.10
C CYS A 127 15.72 -5.64 18.64
N ASN A 128 14.67 -5.50 19.44
CA ASN A 128 14.24 -4.27 20.09
C ASN A 128 13.84 -3.09 19.18
N SER A 129 13.84 -3.29 17.86
CA SER A 129 13.37 -2.30 16.89
C SER A 129 11.91 -1.91 17.13
N MET A 130 11.57 -0.64 16.93
CA MET A 130 10.21 -0.09 16.97
C MET A 130 9.59 0.05 15.57
N LYS A 131 10.35 -0.26 14.51
CA LYS A 131 9.92 -0.03 13.13
C LYS A 131 9.17 -1.24 12.58
N ARG A 132 8.00 -0.99 11.98
CA ARG A 132 7.20 -1.96 11.22
C ARG A 132 6.96 -3.26 12.01
N ILE A 133 6.25 -3.12 13.13
CA ILE A 133 5.98 -4.22 14.06
C ILE A 133 4.76 -5.05 13.63
N ALA A 134 4.95 -6.36 13.60
CA ALA A 134 3.97 -7.38 13.27
C ALA A 134 3.93 -8.47 14.36
N ILE A 135 2.83 -9.23 14.41
CA ILE A 135 2.70 -10.42 15.24
C ILE A 135 3.10 -11.64 14.42
N HIS A 136 3.87 -12.53 15.04
CA HIS A 136 4.21 -13.86 14.57
C HIS A 136 3.55 -14.91 15.45
N HIS A 137 3.07 -16.00 14.86
CA HIS A 137 2.63 -17.18 15.59
C HIS A 137 3.80 -18.15 15.72
N ILE A 138 4.24 -18.43 16.95
CA ILE A 138 5.47 -19.19 17.24
C ILE A 138 5.37 -20.61 16.67
N ASP A 139 4.21 -21.26 16.82
CA ASP A 139 3.91 -22.58 16.29
C ASP A 139 3.65 -22.64 14.77
N GLY A 140 3.63 -21.48 14.09
CA GLY A 140 3.26 -21.37 12.67
C GLY A 140 1.77 -21.61 12.38
N ASN A 141 0.98 -22.00 13.37
CA ASN A 141 -0.46 -22.19 13.26
C ASN A 141 -1.18 -20.88 13.55
N ASN A 142 -1.52 -20.18 12.47
CA ASN A 142 -2.23 -18.91 12.53
C ASN A 142 -3.66 -18.97 13.09
N LYS A 143 -4.16 -20.15 13.49
CA LYS A 143 -5.43 -20.33 14.21
C LYS A 143 -5.25 -20.36 15.74
N ASN A 144 -4.04 -20.68 16.23
CA ASN A 144 -3.73 -20.73 17.64
C ASN A 144 -3.43 -19.32 18.15
N ASN A 145 -4.47 -18.65 18.63
CA ASN A 145 -4.37 -17.29 19.14
C ASN A 145 -4.10 -17.25 20.65
N ASN A 146 -3.50 -18.25 21.27
CA ASN A 146 -3.06 -18.07 22.66
C ASN A 146 -2.00 -16.95 22.72
N GLY A 147 -2.09 -16.03 23.69
CA GLY A 147 -1.13 -14.94 23.87
C GLY A 147 0.31 -15.45 23.97
N ASP A 148 0.50 -16.61 24.61
CA ASP A 148 1.81 -17.28 24.75
C ASP A 148 2.35 -17.81 23.41
N ASN A 149 1.48 -18.04 22.43
CA ASN A 149 1.87 -18.43 21.07
C ASN A 149 2.15 -17.23 20.15
N LEU A 150 1.99 -15.99 20.65
CA LEU A 150 2.21 -14.78 19.86
C LEU A 150 3.54 -14.12 20.23
N MET A 151 4.32 -13.76 19.21
CA MET A 151 5.55 -13.01 19.36
C MET A 151 5.52 -11.73 18.52
N THR A 152 5.90 -10.62 19.13
CA THR A 152 6.00 -9.32 18.46
C THR A 152 7.36 -9.16 17.79
N LEU A 153 7.38 -9.04 16.46
CA LEU A 153 8.60 -8.91 15.66
C LEU A 153 8.55 -7.71 14.71
N CYS A 154 9.70 -7.11 14.41
CA CYS A 154 9.81 -6.20 13.27
C CYS A 154 9.78 -7.00 11.95
N CYS A 155 9.38 -6.37 10.84
CA CYS A 155 9.29 -7.06 9.54
C CYS A 155 10.55 -7.83 9.13
N SER A 156 11.76 -7.31 9.41
CA SER A 156 13.00 -8.00 9.04
C SER A 156 13.22 -9.28 9.85
N CYS A 157 13.00 -9.24 11.17
CA CYS A 157 13.04 -10.43 12.02
C CYS A 157 11.93 -11.42 11.68
N HIS A 158 10.74 -10.92 11.37
CA HIS A 158 9.58 -11.73 10.98
C HIS A 158 9.86 -12.55 9.72
N ILE A 159 10.35 -11.89 8.67
CA ILE A 159 10.71 -12.57 7.41
C ILE A 159 11.83 -13.58 7.66
N LYS A 160 12.92 -13.22 8.35
CA LYS A 160 14.01 -14.15 8.65
C LYS A 160 13.54 -15.39 9.40
N LEU A 161 12.52 -15.28 10.26
CA LEU A 161 11.98 -16.40 11.00
C LEU A 161 11.22 -17.37 10.10
N HIS A 162 10.32 -16.87 9.24
CA HIS A 162 9.64 -17.68 8.24
C HIS A 162 10.60 -18.36 7.24
N TRP A 163 11.73 -17.72 6.91
CA TRP A 163 12.78 -18.37 6.10
C TRP A 163 13.42 -19.55 6.84
N ARG A 164 13.72 -19.40 8.15
CA ARG A 164 14.27 -20.48 8.99
C ARG A 164 13.27 -21.61 9.21
N GLN A 165 11.98 -21.29 9.33
CA GLN A 165 10.89 -22.27 9.47
C GLN A 165 10.54 -22.99 8.16
N GLY A 166 11.10 -22.56 7.02
CA GLY A 166 10.87 -23.18 5.71
C GLY A 166 9.53 -22.81 5.07
N ASP A 167 8.80 -21.83 5.60
CA ASP A 167 7.47 -21.44 5.12
C ASP A 167 7.49 -20.89 3.69
N TYR A 168 8.57 -20.24 3.30
CA TYR A 168 8.74 -19.69 1.95
C TYR A 168 9.19 -20.73 0.91
N ASN A 169 9.68 -21.90 1.32
CA ASN A 169 10.11 -22.96 0.40
C ASN A 169 8.95 -23.83 -0.10
N LYS A 170 7.83 -23.88 0.62
CA LYS A 170 6.66 -24.72 0.27
C LYS A 170 5.96 -24.32 -1.03
N LYS A 171 6.18 -23.10 -1.55
CA LYS A 171 5.51 -22.62 -2.78
C LYS A 171 6.22 -22.97 -4.09
N ARG A 172 7.47 -23.47 -4.07
CA ARG A 172 8.20 -23.84 -5.30
C ARG A 172 8.01 -25.28 -5.75
N ASN A 173 7.60 -26.19 -4.86
CA ASN A 173 7.48 -27.62 -5.19
C ASN A 173 6.10 -28.05 -5.74
N ASN A 174 5.14 -27.14 -5.90
CA ASN A 174 3.78 -27.50 -6.35
C ASN A 174 3.49 -27.10 -7.81
N GLN A 175 4.52 -26.90 -8.65
CA GLN A 175 4.34 -26.45 -10.05
C GLN A 175 4.95 -27.38 -11.11
N TYR A 176 5.57 -28.52 -10.74
CA TYR A 176 6.09 -29.50 -11.71
C TYR A 176 5.94 -30.95 -11.21
N THR A 177 4.72 -31.45 -11.12
CA THR A 177 4.45 -32.88 -11.36
C THR A 177 4.01 -33.00 -12.81
N ILE A 178 4.99 -32.98 -13.73
CA ILE A 178 4.76 -33.44 -15.09
C ILE A 178 4.54 -34.94 -15.00
N LYS A 179 3.37 -35.39 -15.46
CA LYS A 179 3.01 -36.80 -15.63
C LYS A 179 4.08 -37.51 -16.47
N SER A 180 4.85 -38.40 -15.86
CA SER A 180 5.63 -39.41 -16.57
C SER A 180 4.97 -40.77 -16.35
N GLU A 181 3.88 -41.02 -17.08
CA GLU A 181 3.38 -42.36 -17.34
C GLU A 181 3.13 -42.46 -18.84
N VAL A 182 4.15 -42.93 -19.55
CA VAL A 182 3.98 -43.65 -20.81
C VAL A 182 4.87 -44.87 -20.70
N LYS A 183 4.25 -46.03 -20.50
CA LYS A 183 4.78 -47.34 -20.88
C LYS A 183 3.92 -47.83 -22.03
#